data_AF-A0AAN7RQQ9-F1
#
_entry.id   AF-A0AAN7RQQ9-F1
#
_cell.length_a   1.000
_cell.length_b   1.000
_cell.length_c   1.000
_cell.angle_alpha   90.00
_cell.angle_beta   90.00
_cell.angle_gamma   90.00
#
_symmetry.space_group_name_H-M   'P 1'
#
loop_
_entity.id
_entity.type
_entity.pdbx_description
1 polymer ?
#
loop_
_entity_poly.entity_id
_entity_poly.type
_entity_poly.pdbx_seq_one_letter_code
_entity_poly.pdbx_strand_id
1 'polypeptide(L)'
;MFYCVFSRVAKVMKVPVYETPTGWRYFSNLMDSGRCSLCGEESFGTGSDHIREKDGLWAVLVWLSILAARKQSVEEIVRDHWAKFGRHYYCRFDYEALEPRTAYFIMRDLEALITDKSFSHQQFAVGNNIYGVERTDSFEYIDPVDGTVTKRQGLRIIFSDASRLIFRMSASSHVRATLRIYAESYEKDPSQHNKEPQVMQ
;
A
#
# COMPACT_ATOMS: atom_id res chain seq x y z
N MET A 1 1.36 -2.16 -0.12
CA MET A 1 0.55 -0.96 0.20
C MET A 1 1.40 0.26 0.60
N PHE A 2 2.28 0.19 1.61
CA PHE A 2 3.19 1.31 1.97
C PHE A 2 4.23 1.71 0.91
N TYR A 3 4.29 0.97 -0.21
CA TYR A 3 5.20 1.21 -1.31
C TYR A 3 5.25 2.69 -1.73
N CYS A 4 4.12 3.38 -1.85
CA CYS A 4 4.10 4.77 -2.31
C CYS A 4 4.83 5.73 -1.36
N VAL A 5 4.52 5.70 -0.06
CA VAL A 5 5.22 6.51 0.95
C VAL A 5 6.71 6.18 0.99
N PHE A 6 7.07 4.89 1.06
CA PHE A 6 8.47 4.47 1.03
C PHE A 6 9.18 4.87 -0.27
N SER A 7 8.50 4.80 -1.42
CA SER A 7 9.10 5.11 -2.73
C SER A 7 9.54 6.57 -2.84
N ARG A 8 8.78 7.51 -2.24
CA ARG A 8 9.12 8.94 -2.22
C ARG A 8 10.41 9.18 -1.43
N VAL A 9 10.52 8.57 -0.26
CA VAL A 9 11.73 8.64 0.58
C VAL A 9 12.91 7.93 -0.08
N ALA A 10 12.69 6.72 -0.56
CA ALA A 10 13.69 5.87 -1.20
C ALA A 10 14.29 6.54 -2.43
N LYS A 11 13.47 7.21 -3.26
CA LYS A 11 13.92 7.97 -4.42
C LYS A 11 14.87 9.11 -4.04
N VAL A 12 14.60 9.84 -2.95
CA VAL A 12 15.48 10.91 -2.46
C VAL A 12 16.76 10.36 -1.85
N MET A 13 16.65 9.26 -1.10
CA MET A 13 17.79 8.59 -0.48
C MET A 13 18.60 7.73 -1.45
N LYS A 14 18.13 7.54 -2.69
CA LYS A 14 18.73 6.67 -3.71
C LYS A 14 18.92 5.22 -3.24
N VAL A 15 17.95 4.72 -2.49
CA VAL A 15 17.91 3.31 -2.02
C VAL A 15 16.86 2.53 -2.81
N PRO A 16 17.07 1.22 -3.04
CA PRO A 16 16.08 0.38 -3.71
C PRO A 16 14.81 0.25 -2.87
N VAL A 17 13.67 0.10 -3.54
CA VAL A 17 12.36 -0.17 -2.93
C VAL A 17 11.70 -1.33 -3.66
N TYR A 18 11.16 -2.27 -2.90
CA TYR A 18 10.50 -3.47 -3.43
C TYR A 18 9.02 -3.44 -3.05
N GLU A 19 8.13 -3.63 -4.03
CA GLU A 19 6.70 -3.87 -3.78
C GLU A 19 6.48 -5.38 -3.75
N THR A 20 6.21 -5.94 -2.59
CA THR A 20 5.94 -7.38 -2.42
C THR A 20 4.43 -7.62 -2.24
N PRO A 21 3.94 -8.84 -2.47
CA PRO A 21 2.63 -9.26 -2.01
C PRO A 21 2.57 -9.22 -0.48
N THR A 22 1.35 -9.26 0.05
CA THR A 22 1.14 -9.30 1.50
C THR A 22 1.57 -10.64 2.08
N GLY A 23 2.23 -10.57 3.23
CA GLY A 23 2.81 -11.72 3.92
C GLY A 23 4.31 -11.51 4.15
N TRP A 24 4.76 -11.70 5.39
CA TRP A 24 6.13 -11.38 5.78
C TRP A 24 7.20 -12.25 5.09
N ARG A 25 6.82 -13.43 4.60
CA ARG A 25 7.72 -14.38 3.91
C ARG A 25 8.51 -13.75 2.75
N TYR A 26 7.91 -12.81 2.01
CA TYR A 26 8.59 -12.16 0.87
C TYR A 26 9.69 -11.21 1.34
N PHE A 27 9.51 -10.57 2.50
CA PHE A 27 10.56 -9.75 3.09
C PHE A 27 11.71 -10.60 3.61
N SER A 28 11.43 -11.76 4.19
CA SER A 28 12.48 -12.67 4.67
C SER A 28 13.47 -13.04 3.55
N ASN A 29 12.98 -13.40 2.36
CA ASN A 29 13.83 -13.66 1.19
C ASN A 29 14.71 -12.45 0.82
N LEU A 30 14.12 -11.24 0.80
CA LEU A 30 14.86 -10.01 0.50
C LEU A 30 15.89 -9.66 1.58
N MET A 31 15.62 -9.96 2.85
CA MET A 31 16.57 -9.78 3.95
C MET A 31 17.71 -10.79 3.87
N ASP A 32 17.42 -12.06 3.62
CA ASP A 32 18.42 -13.13 3.50
C ASP A 32 19.39 -12.90 2.34
N SER A 33 18.93 -12.26 1.26
CA SER A 33 19.77 -11.85 0.14
C SER A 33 20.48 -10.51 0.32
N GLY A 34 20.33 -9.85 1.47
CA GLY A 34 20.92 -8.53 1.75
C GLY A 34 20.34 -7.38 0.93
N ARG A 35 19.15 -7.56 0.34
CA ARG A 35 18.48 -6.56 -0.52
C ARG A 35 17.59 -5.60 0.24
N CYS A 36 17.16 -5.96 1.45
CA CYS A 36 16.24 -5.17 2.27
C CYS A 36 16.65 -5.20 3.75
N SER A 37 16.70 -4.03 4.38
CA SER A 37 16.96 -3.88 5.82
C SER A 37 15.82 -3.19 6.57
N LEU A 38 14.79 -2.69 5.89
CA LEU A 38 13.62 -2.07 6.50
C LEU A 38 12.40 -2.38 5.64
N CYS A 39 11.34 -2.90 6.26
CA CYS A 39 10.09 -3.18 5.58
C CYS A 39 8.88 -2.94 6.50
N GLY A 40 7.70 -2.85 5.90
CA GLY A 40 6.45 -2.68 6.61
C GLY A 40 5.23 -2.98 5.77
N GLU A 41 4.14 -3.32 6.45
CA GLU A 41 2.82 -3.62 5.88
C GLU A 41 1.76 -2.72 6.51
N GLU A 42 0.78 -2.31 5.72
CA GLU A 42 -0.34 -1.45 6.15
C GLU A 42 -1.16 -2.02 7.32
N SER A 43 -1.03 -3.33 7.56
CA SER A 43 -1.61 -4.08 8.67
C SER A 43 -0.87 -3.86 10.00
N PHE A 44 -0.34 -2.65 10.22
CA PHE A 44 0.40 -2.25 11.42
C PHE A 44 1.69 -3.07 11.66
N GLY A 45 2.31 -3.54 10.58
CA GLY A 45 3.53 -4.33 10.63
C GLY A 45 4.75 -3.49 10.26
N THR A 46 5.81 -3.51 11.05
CA THR A 46 7.09 -2.86 10.73
C THR A 46 8.24 -3.70 11.30
N GLY A 47 9.37 -3.76 10.61
CA GLY A 47 10.52 -4.56 11.01
C GLY A 47 11.77 -4.28 10.18
N SER A 48 12.89 -4.85 10.60
CA SER A 48 14.17 -4.80 9.89
C SER A 48 14.77 -6.20 9.78
N ASP A 49 15.94 -6.30 9.16
CA ASP A 49 16.74 -7.53 9.00
C ASP A 49 17.31 -8.11 10.30
N HIS A 50 17.06 -7.49 11.46
CA HIS A 50 17.47 -8.00 12.79
C HIS A 50 16.81 -9.34 13.15
N ILE A 51 15.59 -9.58 12.68
CA ILE A 51 14.88 -10.86 12.76
C ILE A 51 14.15 -11.13 11.44
N ARG A 52 13.39 -12.22 11.35
CA ARG A 52 12.57 -12.60 10.17
C ARG A 52 11.07 -12.52 10.45
N GLU A 53 10.70 -11.61 11.34
CA GLU A 53 9.32 -11.36 11.77
C GLU A 53 9.08 -9.85 11.94
N LYS A 54 7.80 -9.49 12.10
CA LYS A 54 7.42 -8.14 12.56
C LYS A 54 7.81 -7.97 14.03
N ASP A 55 8.29 -6.79 14.39
CA ASP A 55 8.60 -6.48 15.78
C ASP A 55 8.01 -5.12 16.17
N GLY A 56 6.92 -5.19 16.95
CA GLY A 56 6.22 -4.01 17.45
C GLY A 56 7.01 -3.25 18.50
N LEU A 57 7.76 -3.93 19.38
CA LEU A 57 8.55 -3.27 20.40
C LEU A 57 9.75 -2.57 19.78
N TRP A 58 10.40 -3.22 18.81
CA TRP A 58 11.44 -2.61 17.99
C TRP A 58 10.93 -1.34 17.30
N ALA A 59 9.74 -1.39 16.67
CA ALA A 59 9.16 -0.21 16.03
C ALA A 59 8.91 0.94 17.01
N VAL A 60 8.47 0.64 18.24
CA VAL A 60 8.35 1.63 19.33
C VAL A 60 9.71 2.22 19.69
N LEU A 61 10.74 1.40 19.87
CA LEU A 61 12.09 1.86 20.21
C LEU A 61 12.71 2.71 19.09
N VAL A 62 12.45 2.38 17.82
CA VAL A 62 12.83 3.21 16.66
C VAL A 62 12.17 4.59 16.76
N TRP A 63 10.85 4.65 17.02
CA TRP A 63 10.16 5.92 17.22
C TRP A 63 10.70 6.73 18.40
N LEU A 64 10.95 6.09 19.54
CA LEU A 64 11.55 6.74 20.70
C LEU A 64 12.95 7.28 20.38
N SER A 65 13.74 6.55 19.58
CA SER A 65 15.06 7.00 19.12
C SER A 65 14.95 8.21 18.20
N ILE A 66 14.00 8.23 17.27
CA ILE A 66 13.72 9.38 16.39
C ILE A 66 13.28 10.59 17.23
N LEU A 67 12.36 10.42 18.18
CA LEU A 67 11.90 11.49 19.07
C LEU A 67 13.05 12.04 19.91
N ALA A 68 13.88 11.16 20.48
CA ALA A 68 15.04 11.54 21.27
C ALA A 68 16.08 12.33 20.46
N ALA A 69 16.29 11.98 19.19
CA ALA A 69 17.23 12.68 18.30
C ALA A 69 16.66 13.99 17.76
N ARG A 70 15.39 14.03 17.36
CA ARG A 70 14.76 15.20 16.72
C ARG A 70 14.25 16.24 17.72
N LYS A 71 13.98 15.86 18.97
CA LYS A 71 13.41 16.74 20.01
C LYS A 71 12.11 17.43 19.58
N GLN A 72 11.31 16.72 18.79
CA GLN A 72 10.02 17.14 18.26
C GLN A 72 8.96 16.14 18.71
N SER A 73 7.70 16.56 18.75
CA SER A 73 6.54 15.69 18.91
C SER A 73 6.36 14.77 17.70
N VAL A 74 5.58 13.70 17.89
CA VAL A 74 5.21 12.78 16.79
C VAL A 74 4.51 13.53 15.66
N GLU A 75 3.59 14.44 15.99
CA GLU A 75 2.84 15.22 15.01
C GLU A 75 3.77 16.11 14.17
N GLU A 76 4.67 16.86 14.81
CA GLU A 76 5.63 17.72 14.10
C GLU A 76 6.49 16.90 13.13
N ILE A 77 7.00 15.74 13.55
CA ILE A 77 7.83 14.87 12.71
C ILE A 77 7.05 14.37 11.49
N VAL A 78 5.80 13.96 11.68
CA VAL A 78 4.93 13.47 10.60
C VAL A 78 4.55 14.61 9.65
N ARG A 79 4.25 15.80 10.17
CA ARG A 79 3.94 16.98 9.35
C ARG A 79 5.14 17.48 8.56
N ASP A 80 6.32 17.51 9.16
CA ASP A 80 7.57 17.81 8.47
C ASP A 80 7.81 16.80 7.34
N HIS A 81 7.51 15.52 7.57
CA HIS A 81 7.63 14.48 6.57
C HIS A 81 6.65 14.71 5.41
N TRP A 82 5.39 15.03 5.70
CA TRP A 82 4.40 15.37 4.66
C TRP A 82 4.79 16.61 3.88
N ALA A 83 5.25 17.67 4.54
CA ALA A 83 5.71 18.88 3.86
C ALA A 83 6.88 18.59 2.90
N LYS A 84 7.76 17.64 3.24
CA LYS A 84 8.91 17.28 2.42
C LYS A 84 8.59 16.32 1.26
N PHE A 85 7.71 15.35 1.47
CA PHE A 85 7.47 14.25 0.52
C PHE A 85 6.06 14.23 -0.10
N GLY A 86 5.16 15.09 0.39
CA GLY A 86 3.72 15.01 0.17
C GLY A 86 3.03 14.05 1.15
N ARG A 87 1.72 14.20 1.30
CA ARG A 87 0.89 13.33 2.14
C ARG A 87 0.22 12.28 1.26
N HIS A 88 0.36 11.02 1.63
CA HIS A 88 -0.47 9.95 1.09
C HIS A 88 -1.65 9.73 2.05
N TYR A 89 -2.81 10.25 1.67
CA TYR A 89 -4.07 9.91 2.33
C TYR A 89 -4.36 8.45 2.08
N TYR A 90 -4.72 7.70 3.12
CA TYR A 90 -4.84 6.26 3.04
C TYR A 90 -5.95 5.75 3.95
N CYS A 91 -6.75 4.80 3.46
CA CYS A 91 -7.69 4.03 4.26
C CYS A 91 -7.82 2.60 3.75
N ARG A 92 -8.43 1.76 4.58
CA ARG A 92 -8.80 0.39 4.25
C ARG A 92 -10.24 0.13 4.68
N PHE A 93 -11.02 -0.41 3.77
CA PHE A 93 -12.36 -0.92 4.04
C PHE A 93 -12.30 -2.45 4.03
N ASP A 94 -12.70 -3.05 5.14
CA ASP A 94 -12.79 -4.51 5.28
C ASP A 94 -14.26 -4.93 5.23
N TYR A 95 -14.64 -5.63 4.17
CA TYR A 95 -15.94 -6.29 4.04
C TYR A 95 -15.78 -7.73 4.51
N GLU A 96 -16.12 -7.96 5.77
CA GLU A 96 -15.96 -9.24 6.45
C GLU A 96 -17.17 -10.16 6.29
N ALA A 97 -16.96 -11.45 6.57
CA ALA A 97 -18.00 -12.48 6.59
C ALA A 97 -18.86 -12.56 5.31
N LEU A 98 -18.26 -12.26 4.15
CA LEU A 98 -18.92 -12.40 2.86
C LEU A 98 -19.09 -13.87 2.49
N GLU A 99 -20.19 -14.16 1.79
CA GLU A 99 -20.41 -15.44 1.14
C GLU A 99 -19.32 -15.65 0.06
N PRO A 100 -18.53 -16.75 0.11
CA PRO A 100 -17.35 -16.91 -0.74
C PRO A 100 -17.62 -16.84 -2.25
N ARG A 101 -18.75 -17.38 -2.72
CA ARG A 101 -19.09 -17.38 -4.15
C ARG A 101 -19.38 -15.97 -4.65
N THR A 102 -20.06 -15.16 -3.86
CA THR A 102 -20.33 -13.74 -4.15
C THR A 102 -19.02 -12.95 -4.21
N ALA A 103 -18.15 -13.11 -3.20
CA ALA A 103 -16.84 -12.44 -3.21
C ALA A 103 -15.98 -12.83 -4.42
N TYR A 104 -16.02 -14.11 -4.81
CA TYR A 104 -15.35 -14.60 -6.01
C TYR A 104 -15.87 -13.92 -7.28
N PHE A 105 -17.20 -13.85 -7.47
CA PHE A 105 -17.75 -13.23 -8.67
C PHE A 105 -17.50 -11.72 -8.73
N ILE A 106 -17.56 -11.00 -7.60
CA ILE A 106 -17.18 -9.59 -7.53
C ILE A 106 -15.74 -9.39 -8.03
N MET A 107 -14.79 -10.17 -7.52
CA MET A 107 -13.39 -10.06 -7.91
C MET A 107 -13.16 -10.46 -9.36
N ARG A 108 -13.81 -11.52 -9.84
CA ARG A 108 -13.72 -11.97 -11.24
C ARG A 108 -14.23 -10.91 -12.20
N ASP A 109 -15.40 -10.34 -11.93
CA ASP A 109 -16.05 -9.37 -12.80
C ASP A 109 -15.30 -8.05 -12.79
N LEU A 110 -14.77 -7.64 -11.63
CA LEU A 110 -13.88 -6.50 -11.52
C LEU A 110 -12.58 -6.72 -12.30
N GLU A 111 -11.94 -7.90 -12.19
CA GLU A 111 -10.74 -8.23 -12.95
C GLU A 111 -11.01 -8.13 -14.47
N ALA A 112 -12.11 -8.72 -14.94
CA ALA A 112 -12.52 -8.64 -16.34
C ALA A 112 -12.75 -7.19 -16.80
N LEU A 113 -13.40 -6.36 -15.97
CA LEU A 113 -13.65 -4.95 -16.27
C LEU A 113 -12.34 -4.15 -16.37
N ILE A 114 -11.47 -4.23 -15.36
CA ILE A 114 -10.30 -3.36 -15.29
C ILE A 114 -9.19 -3.79 -16.25
N THR A 115 -9.18 -5.07 -16.66
CA THR A 115 -8.19 -5.58 -17.63
C THR A 115 -8.65 -5.43 -19.09
N ASP A 116 -9.88 -4.97 -19.30
CA ASP A 116 -10.33 -4.61 -20.64
C ASP A 116 -9.54 -3.40 -21.18
N LYS A 117 -9.20 -3.45 -22.48
CA LYS A 117 -8.39 -2.41 -23.12
C LYS A 117 -9.05 -1.03 -23.09
N SER A 118 -10.38 -0.97 -23.07
CA SER A 118 -11.14 0.28 -23.01
C SER A 118 -11.16 0.91 -21.62
N PHE A 119 -10.73 0.19 -20.58
CA PHE A 119 -10.71 0.71 -19.21
C PHE A 119 -9.51 1.66 -18.98
N SER A 120 -8.37 1.34 -19.59
CA SER A 120 -7.26 2.29 -19.70
C SER A 120 -7.79 3.50 -20.48
N HIS A 121 -7.63 4.73 -19.95
CA HIS A 121 -8.21 5.99 -20.46
C HIS A 121 -9.61 6.37 -19.94
N GLN A 122 -10.28 5.56 -19.12
CA GLN A 122 -11.48 6.03 -18.44
C GLN A 122 -11.18 7.14 -17.43
N GLN A 123 -12.17 8.01 -17.22
CA GLN A 123 -12.14 9.05 -16.20
C GLN A 123 -13.36 8.92 -15.31
N PHE A 124 -13.14 9.09 -14.00
CA PHE A 124 -14.19 9.06 -13.00
C PHE A 124 -14.27 10.41 -12.30
N ALA A 125 -15.45 11.03 -12.30
CA ALA A 125 -15.69 12.28 -11.60
C ALA A 125 -16.49 12.03 -10.32
N VAL A 126 -15.97 12.51 -9.19
CA VAL A 126 -16.67 12.47 -7.88
C VAL A 126 -16.59 13.87 -7.27
N GLY A 127 -17.73 14.55 -7.22
CA GLY A 127 -17.77 15.98 -6.86
C GLY A 127 -16.91 16.81 -7.82
N ASN A 128 -15.90 17.50 -7.28
CA ASN A 128 -14.97 18.31 -8.07
C ASN A 128 -13.68 17.57 -8.48
N ASN A 129 -13.52 16.32 -8.04
CA ASN A 129 -12.31 15.53 -8.30
C ASN A 129 -12.51 14.68 -9.55
N ILE A 130 -11.49 14.64 -10.41
CA ILE A 130 -11.45 13.83 -11.63
C ILE A 130 -10.27 12.87 -11.54
N TYR A 131 -10.55 11.58 -11.57
CA TYR A 131 -9.57 10.51 -11.52
C TYR A 131 -9.42 9.86 -12.89
N GLY A 132 -8.34 10.18 -13.59
CA GLY A 132 -8.00 9.54 -14.87
C GLY A 132 -7.22 8.25 -14.66
N VAL A 133 -7.70 7.14 -15.23
CA VAL A 133 -7.01 5.84 -15.14
C VAL A 133 -5.71 5.89 -15.93
N GLU A 134 -4.58 5.70 -15.25
CA GLU A 134 -3.25 5.60 -15.85
C GLU A 134 -2.88 4.14 -16.15
N ARG A 135 -3.11 3.25 -15.19
CA ARG A 135 -2.79 1.82 -15.34
C ARG A 135 -3.70 0.96 -14.49
N THR A 136 -4.03 -0.22 -15.00
CA THR A 136 -4.68 -1.29 -14.24
C THR A 136 -3.90 -2.58 -14.38
N ASP A 137 -3.90 -3.41 -13.33
CA ASP A 137 -3.34 -4.75 -13.40
C ASP A 137 -3.90 -5.69 -12.31
N SER A 138 -3.65 -6.98 -12.51
CA SER A 138 -3.75 -8.02 -11.48
C SER A 138 -2.33 -8.27 -10.96
N PHE A 139 -2.04 -7.82 -9.74
CA PHE A 139 -0.68 -7.74 -9.23
C PHE A 139 0.01 -9.11 -9.22
N GLU A 140 1.17 -9.15 -9.88
CA GLU A 140 2.06 -10.29 -9.97
C GLU A 140 3.44 -9.89 -9.42
N TYR A 141 4.04 -10.78 -8.65
CA TYR A 141 5.36 -10.61 -8.08
C TYR A 141 6.26 -11.76 -8.50
N ILE A 142 7.44 -11.43 -9.00
CA ILE A 142 8.51 -12.37 -9.28
C ILE A 142 9.59 -12.12 -8.23
N ASP A 143 9.85 -13.11 -7.38
CA ASP A 143 10.84 -12.99 -6.33
C ASP A 143 12.25 -12.85 -6.95
N PRO A 144 13.01 -11.78 -6.65
CA PRO A 144 14.30 -11.53 -7.26
C PRO A 144 15.43 -12.42 -6.69
N VAL A 145 15.13 -13.26 -5.69
CA VAL A 145 16.09 -14.14 -5.03
C VAL A 145 15.96 -15.56 -5.57
N ASP A 146 14.74 -16.11 -5.56
CA ASP A 146 14.49 -17.51 -5.94
C ASP A 146 13.71 -17.68 -7.27
N GLY A 147 13.25 -16.58 -7.89
CA GLY A 147 12.52 -16.60 -9.15
C GLY A 147 11.05 -17.04 -9.03
N THR A 148 10.54 -17.25 -7.82
CA THR A 148 9.15 -17.69 -7.59
C THR A 148 8.17 -16.64 -8.10
N VAL A 149 7.20 -17.07 -8.90
CA VAL A 149 6.15 -16.21 -9.44
C VAL A 149 4.87 -16.36 -8.62
N THR A 150 4.42 -15.28 -8.00
CA THR A 150 3.15 -15.20 -7.27
C THR A 150 2.18 -14.29 -8.02
N LYS A 151 1.11 -14.88 -8.57
CA LYS A 151 0.09 -14.17 -9.36
C LYS A 151 -1.15 -13.81 -8.54
N ARG A 152 -2.01 -12.94 -9.09
CA ARG A 152 -3.33 -12.58 -8.55
C ARG A 152 -3.30 -12.11 -7.10
N GLN A 153 -2.34 -11.24 -6.77
CA GLN A 153 -2.12 -10.75 -5.40
C GLN A 153 -2.91 -9.48 -5.06
N GLY A 154 -3.82 -9.08 -5.94
CA GLY A 154 -4.72 -7.94 -5.76
C GLY A 154 -4.93 -7.24 -7.10
N LEU A 155 -6.14 -6.74 -7.31
CA LEU A 155 -6.48 -5.93 -8.48
C LEU A 155 -6.14 -4.48 -8.16
N ARG A 156 -5.47 -3.78 -9.08
CA ARG A 156 -5.01 -2.40 -8.87
C ARG A 156 -5.53 -1.50 -9.97
N ILE A 157 -6.06 -0.35 -9.57
CA ILE A 157 -6.33 0.80 -10.43
C ILE A 157 -5.42 1.92 -9.96
N ILE A 158 -4.57 2.40 -10.85
CA ILE A 158 -3.61 3.47 -10.60
C ILE A 158 -4.06 4.66 -11.45
N PHE A 159 -4.25 5.80 -10.80
CA PHE A 159 -4.68 7.04 -11.42
C PHE A 159 -3.49 7.96 -11.69
N SER A 160 -3.66 8.86 -12.67
CA SER A 160 -2.61 9.75 -13.15
C SER A 160 -2.13 10.79 -12.14
N ASP A 161 -2.90 11.02 -11.08
CA ASP A 161 -2.57 11.92 -9.96
C ASP A 161 -1.77 11.22 -8.85
N ALA A 162 -1.33 9.97 -9.08
CA ALA A 162 -0.72 9.07 -8.10
C ALA A 162 -1.66 8.57 -6.99
N SER A 163 -2.97 8.68 -7.19
CA SER A 163 -3.98 7.98 -6.40
C SER A 163 -4.11 6.51 -6.83
N ARG A 164 -4.56 5.64 -5.93
CA ARG A 164 -4.70 4.20 -6.18
C ARG A 164 -5.93 3.62 -5.49
N LEU A 165 -6.59 2.69 -6.17
CA LEU A 165 -7.52 1.73 -5.58
C LEU A 165 -6.94 0.34 -5.70
N ILE A 166 -6.91 -0.41 -4.59
CA ILE A 166 -6.49 -1.82 -4.58
C ILE A 166 -7.62 -2.65 -4.00
N PHE A 167 -7.93 -3.76 -4.65
CA PHE A 167 -8.95 -4.72 -4.22
C PHE A 167 -8.28 -6.06 -3.97
N ARG A 168 -8.46 -6.62 -2.78
CA ARG A 168 -7.85 -7.89 -2.41
C ARG A 168 -8.84 -8.79 -1.69
N MET A 169 -8.95 -10.02 -2.17
CA MET A 169 -9.60 -11.08 -1.41
C MET A 169 -8.56 -11.70 -0.47
N SER A 170 -8.79 -11.63 0.84
CA SER A 170 -7.95 -12.31 1.83
C SER A 170 -8.39 -13.77 1.99
N ALA A 171 -7.50 -14.62 2.52
CA ALA A 171 -7.70 -16.07 2.64
C ALA A 171 -9.14 -16.45 3.01
N SER A 172 -9.85 -17.02 2.05
CA SER A 172 -11.22 -17.49 2.22
C SER A 172 -11.20 -18.84 2.93
N SER A 173 -11.87 -18.94 4.08
CA SER A 173 -12.32 -20.25 4.55
C SER A 173 -13.48 -20.72 3.67
N HIS A 174 -13.84 -22.01 3.75
CA HIS A 174 -15.03 -22.51 3.03
C HIS A 174 -16.32 -21.80 3.48
N VAL A 175 -16.28 -21.10 4.62
CA VAL A 175 -17.45 -20.51 5.26
C VAL A 175 -17.51 -18.99 5.07
N ARG A 176 -16.37 -18.30 4.97
CA ARG A 176 -16.29 -16.83 4.95
C ARG A 176 -15.12 -16.33 4.12
N ALA A 177 -15.39 -15.31 3.32
CA ALA A 177 -14.41 -14.51 2.62
C ALA A 177 -14.33 -13.08 3.21
N THR A 178 -13.18 -12.43 3.03
CA THR A 178 -12.99 -11.02 3.36
C THR A 178 -12.47 -10.29 2.14
N LEU A 179 -13.23 -9.31 1.67
CA LEU A 179 -12.80 -8.40 0.62
C LEU A 179 -12.25 -7.14 1.28
N ARG A 180 -11.02 -6.76 0.91
CA ARG A 180 -10.36 -5.55 1.38
C ARG A 180 -10.23 -4.58 0.24
N ILE A 181 -10.73 -3.37 0.42
CA ILE A 181 -10.56 -2.26 -0.51
C ILE A 181 -9.63 -1.26 0.15
N TYR A 182 -8.65 -0.82 -0.60
CA TYR A 182 -7.68 0.14 -0.15
C TYR A 182 -7.73 1.35 -1.05
N ALA A 183 -7.94 2.53 -0.46
CA ALA A 183 -7.92 3.78 -1.19
C ALA A 183 -6.72 4.61 -0.73
N GLU A 184 -5.96 5.09 -1.70
CA GLU A 184 -4.84 5.98 -1.48
C GLU A 184 -4.95 7.19 -2.40
N SER A 185 -4.74 8.38 -1.86
CA SER A 185 -4.74 9.64 -2.60
C SER A 185 -3.49 10.44 -2.25
N TYR A 186 -2.75 10.87 -3.27
CA TYR A 186 -1.51 11.63 -3.07
C TYR A 186 -1.80 13.12 -3.12
N GLU A 187 -1.40 13.83 -2.06
CA GLU A 187 -1.54 15.27 -1.96
C GLU A 187 -0.17 15.92 -1.79
N LYS A 188 0.21 16.73 -2.78
CA LYS A 188 1.48 17.45 -2.79
C LYS A 188 1.38 18.78 -2.05
N ASP A 189 0.24 19.46 -2.12
CA ASP A 189 0.06 20.80 -1.56
C ASP A 189 -0.04 20.76 -0.03
N PRO A 190 0.93 21.37 0.70
CA PRO A 190 0.92 21.38 2.15
C PRO A 190 -0.33 22.01 2.77
N SER A 191 -1.01 22.95 2.10
CA SER A 191 -2.24 23.54 2.64
C SER A 191 -3.39 22.54 2.70
N GLN A 192 -3.32 21.49 1.88
CA GLN A 192 -4.32 20.42 1.83
C GLN A 192 -3.99 19.28 2.81
N HIS A 193 -2.81 19.27 3.45
CA HIS A 193 -2.37 18.19 4.35
C HIS A 193 -3.12 18.12 5.67
N ASN A 194 -3.97 19.09 6.00
CA ASN A 194 -4.75 19.12 7.23
C ASN A 194 -6.19 18.62 7.10
N LYS A 195 -6.60 18.24 5.89
CA LYS A 195 -7.95 17.75 5.67
C LYS A 195 -8.17 16.39 6.34
N GLU A 196 -9.42 16.13 6.67
CA GLU A 196 -9.85 14.83 7.17
C GLU A 196 -9.62 13.77 6.08
N PRO A 197 -9.00 12.62 6.40
CA PRO A 197 -8.75 11.57 5.42
C PRO A 197 -10.01 11.08 4.69
N GLN A 198 -11.16 11.06 5.37
CA GLN A 198 -12.44 10.62 4.81
C GLN A 198 -13.00 11.57 3.75
N VAL A 199 -12.58 12.84 3.74
CA VAL A 199 -13.00 13.84 2.73
C VAL A 199 -12.09 13.80 1.49
N MET A 200 -10.88 13.27 1.64
CA MET A 200 -9.86 13.19 0.58
C MET A 200 -9.89 11.89 -0.22
N GLN A 201 -10.90 11.03 0.02
CA GLN A 201 -11.02 9.67 -0.52
C GLN A 201 -12.34 9.48 -1.26
#